data_AF-A0A3D4T9S0-F1
#
_entry.id   AF-A0A3D4T9S0-F1
#
_cell.length_a   1.000
_cell.length_b   1.000
_cell.length_c   1.000
_cell.angle_alpha   90.00
_cell.angle_beta   90.00
_cell.angle_gamma   90.00
#
_symmetry.space_group_name_H-M   'P 1'
#
loop_
_entity.id
_entity.type
_entity.pdbx_description
1 polymer ?
#
loop_
_entity_poly.entity_id
_entity_poly.type
_entity_poly.pdbx_seq_one_letter_code
_entity_poly.pdbx_strand_id
1 'polypeptide(L)'
;NTEYIRMGFKEYKKVLDLRSFKMSKTEDSAFRYDPKMLSIRQLNHSIDSLVKGDTVYRKRATADLQPYLSFIRFRDSVWTAADSLKKFKPIGKAGFAGSIPDSFKLRIIERAHTQLVSAQNAVKNLATDYKFKSASVRLHEIEWHRKFTLSAACIVLFLIGAPLGAIIRKGGLGTPLVFAIIFFVLFHLMNTVGEKIVKESVTTAFAGMWLSTAVLIPIGFFLTYKAMRDSQLFNKEFYYRSYVQLKKIFTNFNKTGKQKPDDYGQPT
;
A
#
# COMPACT_ATOMS: atom_id res chain seq x y z
N ASN A 1 -45.45 -21.72 6.97
CA ASN A 1 -46.51 -20.72 7.21
C ASN A 1 -46.13 -19.88 8.41
N THR A 2 -45.59 -18.68 8.19
CA THR A 2 -45.29 -17.73 9.27
C THR A 2 -46.32 -16.61 9.20
N GLU A 3 -47.34 -16.69 10.07
CA GLU A 3 -48.32 -15.61 10.26
C GLU A 3 -47.68 -14.44 10.97
N TYR A 4 -47.73 -13.25 10.34
CA TYR A 4 -47.32 -12.00 10.97
C TYR A 4 -48.51 -11.41 11.70
N ILE A 5 -48.53 -11.52 13.03
CA ILE A 5 -49.55 -10.90 13.88
C ILE A 5 -49.17 -9.43 14.13
N ARG A 6 -50.02 -8.49 13.69
CA ARG A 6 -49.90 -7.06 14.05
C ARG A 6 -50.44 -6.86 15.46
N MET A 7 -49.57 -6.55 16.41
CA MET A 7 -49.97 -6.14 17.77
C MET A 7 -49.98 -4.61 17.87
N GLY A 8 -51.09 -4.04 18.34
CA GLY A 8 -51.23 -2.62 18.65
C GLY A 8 -51.27 -2.40 20.16
N PHE A 9 -50.38 -1.56 20.68
CA PHE A 9 -50.30 -1.23 22.11
C PHE A 9 -50.13 0.27 22.29
N LYS A 10 -50.68 0.82 23.39
CA LYS A 10 -50.55 2.24 23.74
C LYS A 10 -49.16 2.58 24.28
N GLU A 11 -48.52 1.63 24.97
CA GLU A 11 -47.18 1.76 25.52
C GLU A 11 -46.52 0.37 25.57
N TYR A 12 -45.26 0.26 25.11
CA TYR A 12 -44.50 -0.99 25.14
C TYR A 12 -43.18 -0.77 25.84
N LYS A 13 -43.02 -1.43 26.99
CA LYS A 13 -41.80 -1.37 27.80
C LYS A 13 -40.97 -2.63 27.56
N LYS A 14 -39.95 -2.52 26.71
CA LYS A 14 -38.97 -3.59 26.48
C LYS A 14 -37.96 -3.61 27.63
N VAL A 15 -38.09 -4.55 28.55
CA VAL A 15 -37.08 -4.76 29.60
C VAL A 15 -35.97 -5.63 29.03
N LEU A 16 -34.84 -5.02 28.67
CA LEU A 16 -33.63 -5.72 28.24
C LEU A 16 -32.84 -6.14 29.48
N ASP A 17 -32.73 -7.45 29.73
CA ASP A 17 -31.85 -7.98 30.77
C ASP A 17 -30.38 -7.86 30.31
N LEU A 18 -29.63 -6.98 30.98
CA LEU A 18 -28.22 -6.71 30.67
C LEU A 18 -27.26 -7.77 31.23
N ARG A 19 -27.75 -8.79 31.96
CA ARG A 19 -26.92 -9.86 32.53
C ARG A 19 -26.31 -10.78 31.47
N SER A 20 -26.95 -10.96 30.31
CA SER A 20 -26.37 -11.68 29.17
C SER A 20 -25.33 -10.84 28.42
N PHE A 21 -25.38 -9.52 28.55
CA PHE A 21 -24.33 -8.57 28.13
C PHE A 21 -23.25 -8.40 29.21
N LYS A 22 -22.93 -9.46 29.97
CA LYS A 22 -21.71 -9.48 30.79
C LYS A 22 -20.53 -9.20 29.85
N MET A 23 -20.11 -7.95 29.82
CA MET A 23 -19.00 -7.46 29.02
C MET A 23 -17.76 -8.17 29.55
N SER A 24 -17.43 -9.31 28.94
CA SER A 24 -16.14 -9.95 29.19
C SER A 24 -15.11 -8.92 28.75
N LYS A 25 -14.38 -8.36 29.73
CA LYS A 25 -13.24 -7.51 29.43
C LYS A 25 -12.31 -8.38 28.61
N THR A 26 -12.29 -8.18 27.29
CA THR A 26 -11.32 -8.83 26.41
C THR A 26 -9.96 -8.55 27.01
N GLU A 27 -9.15 -9.59 27.20
CA GLU A 27 -7.86 -9.43 27.85
C GLU A 27 -7.05 -8.33 27.13
N ASP A 28 -6.51 -7.40 27.92
CA ASP A 28 -5.74 -6.26 27.42
C ASP A 28 -4.51 -6.71 26.60
N SER A 29 -4.12 -7.99 26.72
CA SER A 29 -3.10 -8.70 25.93
C SER A 29 -3.46 -8.82 24.44
N ALA A 30 -4.74 -8.96 24.09
CA ALA A 30 -5.18 -9.24 22.71
C ALA A 30 -4.90 -8.07 21.75
N PHE A 31 -4.86 -6.83 22.25
CA PHE A 31 -4.69 -5.63 21.43
C PHE A 31 -3.31 -4.97 21.55
N ARG A 32 -2.39 -5.48 22.40
CA ARG A 32 -1.05 -4.87 22.59
C ARG A 32 -0.23 -4.81 21.31
N TYR A 33 -0.51 -5.69 20.35
CA TYR A 33 0.18 -5.79 19.08
C TYR A 33 -0.58 -5.15 17.91
N ASP A 34 -1.81 -4.65 18.12
CA ASP A 34 -2.48 -3.88 17.08
C ASP A 34 -1.72 -2.56 16.92
N PRO A 35 -1.12 -2.31 15.74
CA PRO A 35 -0.31 -1.13 15.55
C PRO A 35 -1.10 0.15 15.93
N LYS A 36 -2.43 0.17 15.66
CA LYS A 36 -3.29 1.36 15.83
C LYS A 36 -3.28 1.90 17.25
N MET A 37 -3.05 1.02 18.23
CA MET A 37 -3.10 1.33 19.65
C MET A 37 -1.74 1.74 20.22
N LEU A 38 -0.65 1.63 19.44
CA LEU A 38 0.70 1.95 19.91
C LEU A 38 0.99 3.46 19.92
N SER A 39 1.72 3.93 20.92
CA SER A 39 2.28 5.29 20.92
C SER A 39 3.41 5.46 19.89
N ILE A 40 3.74 6.69 19.49
CA ILE A 40 4.85 6.96 18.54
C ILE A 40 6.18 6.32 19.01
N ARG A 41 6.46 6.37 20.32
CA ARG A 41 7.69 5.80 20.89
C ARG A 41 7.71 4.28 20.76
N GLN A 42 6.60 3.63 21.09
CA GLN A 42 6.45 2.18 20.94
C GLN A 42 6.50 1.77 19.46
N LEU A 43 5.91 2.58 18.59
CA LEU A 43 5.90 2.36 17.14
C LEU A 43 7.32 2.41 16.56
N ASN A 44 8.13 3.40 16.94
CA ASN A 44 9.53 3.49 16.57
C ASN A 44 10.33 2.27 17.06
N HIS A 45 10.11 1.84 18.30
CA HIS A 45 10.77 0.65 18.84
C HIS A 45 10.36 -0.63 18.08
N SER A 46 9.08 -0.78 17.74
CA SER A 46 8.61 -1.91 16.93
C SER A 46 9.18 -1.89 15.51
N ILE A 47 9.26 -0.72 14.87
CA ILE A 47 9.84 -0.59 13.53
C ILE A 47 11.33 -0.95 13.58
N ASP A 48 12.09 -0.41 14.53
CA ASP A 48 13.52 -0.70 14.69
C ASP A 48 13.76 -2.20 14.96
N SER A 49 12.95 -2.81 15.82
CA SER A 49 13.01 -4.26 16.08
C SER A 49 12.71 -5.09 14.82
N LEU A 50 11.67 -4.71 14.06
CA LEU A 50 11.31 -5.41 12.83
C LEU A 50 12.40 -5.28 11.75
N VAL A 51 13.00 -4.09 11.61
CA VAL A 51 14.08 -3.79 10.66
C VAL A 51 15.38 -4.51 11.04
N LYS A 52 15.80 -4.44 12.31
CA LYS A 52 16.99 -5.18 12.80
C LYS A 52 16.85 -6.68 12.57
N GLY A 53 15.63 -7.20 12.69
CA GLY A 53 15.32 -8.59 12.41
C GLY A 53 15.47 -9.01 10.94
N ASP A 54 15.69 -8.10 9.98
CA ASP A 54 16.00 -8.45 8.58
C ASP A 54 17.40 -9.08 8.44
N THR A 55 18.39 -8.58 9.21
CA THR A 55 19.73 -9.16 9.21
C THR A 55 19.73 -10.60 9.75
N VAL A 56 18.94 -10.84 10.80
CA VAL A 56 18.70 -12.17 11.38
C VAL A 56 17.96 -13.05 10.37
N TYR A 57 17.02 -12.47 9.62
CA TYR A 57 16.27 -13.16 8.59
C TYR A 57 17.16 -13.67 7.47
N ARG A 58 18.09 -12.84 6.96
CA ARG A 58 19.06 -13.27 5.94
C ARG A 58 19.93 -14.43 6.42
N LYS A 59 20.38 -14.39 7.68
CA LYS A 59 21.16 -15.49 8.29
C LYS A 59 20.32 -16.77 8.42
N ARG A 60 19.06 -16.63 8.83
CA ARG A 60 18.12 -17.75 8.93
C ARG A 60 17.79 -18.36 7.57
N ALA A 61 17.53 -17.53 6.56
CA ALA A 61 17.34 -17.95 5.18
C ALA A 61 18.51 -18.79 4.66
N THR A 62 19.75 -18.35 4.92
CA THR A 62 20.92 -19.14 4.54
C THR A 62 21.01 -20.46 5.28
N ALA A 63 20.70 -20.47 6.59
CA ALA A 63 20.72 -21.69 7.41
C ALA A 63 19.62 -22.69 7.00
N ASP A 64 18.42 -22.21 6.67
CA ASP A 64 17.28 -23.05 6.27
C ASP A 64 17.46 -23.64 4.86
N LEU A 65 18.16 -22.94 3.96
CA LEU A 65 18.45 -23.42 2.59
C LEU A 65 19.71 -24.27 2.49
N GLN A 66 20.65 -24.14 3.43
CA GLN A 66 21.93 -24.86 3.41
C GLN A 66 21.81 -26.40 3.38
N PRO A 67 20.87 -27.05 4.10
CA PRO A 67 20.67 -28.50 4.03
C PRO A 67 20.17 -28.95 2.65
N TYR A 68 19.42 -28.10 1.96
CA TYR A 68 18.86 -28.41 0.65
C TYR A 68 19.88 -28.22 -0.48
N LEU A 69 20.76 -27.24 -0.32
CA LEU A 69 21.79 -26.86 -1.28
C LEU A 69 23.16 -27.35 -0.80
N SER A 70 23.33 -28.66 -0.67
CA SER A 70 24.59 -29.27 -0.21
C SER A 70 25.80 -28.87 -1.06
N PHE A 71 25.60 -28.53 -2.33
CA PHE A 71 26.64 -27.98 -3.22
C PHE A 71 27.16 -26.61 -2.80
N ILE A 72 26.40 -25.82 -2.01
CA ILE A 72 26.86 -24.53 -1.49
C ILE A 72 28.01 -24.73 -0.48
N ARG A 73 28.00 -25.81 0.29
CA ARG A 73 29.12 -26.15 1.20
C ARG A 73 30.41 -26.41 0.44
N PHE A 74 30.30 -26.89 -0.80
CA PHE A 74 31.43 -27.13 -1.68
C PHE A 74 31.80 -25.89 -2.51
N ARG A 75 30.99 -24.82 -2.53
CA ARG A 75 31.25 -23.63 -3.34
C ARG A 75 32.50 -22.85 -2.87
N ASP A 76 32.75 -22.82 -1.57
CA ASP A 76 33.83 -22.00 -1.02
C ASP A 76 35.20 -22.72 -1.04
N SER A 77 35.21 -24.05 -1.04
CA SER A 77 36.43 -24.88 -1.03
C SER A 77 36.75 -25.54 -2.38
N VAL A 78 35.76 -25.80 -3.24
CA VAL A 78 35.98 -26.42 -4.56
C VAL A 78 36.23 -25.37 -5.65
N TRP A 79 35.74 -24.14 -5.51
CA TRP A 79 35.94 -23.11 -6.55
C TRP A 79 37.34 -22.49 -6.51
N THR A 80 37.96 -22.41 -5.33
CA THR A 80 39.39 -22.12 -5.16
C THR A 80 40.26 -23.32 -5.58
N ALA A 81 39.75 -24.54 -5.44
CA ALA A 81 40.34 -25.76 -6.01
C ALA A 81 39.95 -26.01 -7.47
N ALA A 82 39.20 -25.12 -8.14
CA ALA A 82 38.82 -25.29 -9.54
C ALA A 82 40.03 -25.19 -10.48
N ASP A 83 41.10 -24.52 -10.04
CA ASP A 83 42.40 -24.60 -10.71
C ASP A 83 43.06 -25.99 -10.58
N SER A 84 42.76 -26.75 -9.52
CA SER A 84 43.13 -28.16 -9.39
C SER A 84 42.18 -29.11 -10.13
N LEU A 85 40.98 -28.66 -10.55
CA LEU A 85 40.04 -29.47 -11.34
C LEU A 85 40.50 -29.67 -12.81
N LYS A 86 41.53 -28.95 -13.26
CA LYS A 86 42.21 -29.20 -14.55
C LYS A 86 42.79 -30.62 -14.68
N LYS A 87 42.90 -31.37 -13.57
CA LYS A 87 43.39 -32.76 -13.53
C LYS A 87 42.29 -33.83 -13.65
N PHE A 88 41.01 -33.47 -13.62
CA PHE A 88 39.94 -34.43 -13.85
C PHE A 88 39.71 -34.58 -15.35
N LYS A 89 39.79 -35.82 -15.85
CA LYS A 89 39.42 -36.13 -17.24
C LYS A 89 38.01 -35.57 -17.51
N PRO A 90 37.79 -34.81 -18.59
CA PRO A 90 36.44 -34.40 -18.97
C PRO A 90 35.60 -35.66 -19.11
N ILE A 91 34.45 -35.66 -18.44
CA ILE A 91 33.45 -36.74 -18.55
C ILE A 91 33.21 -36.93 -20.05
N GLY A 92 33.58 -38.09 -20.59
CA GLY A 92 33.48 -38.39 -22.02
C GLY A 92 32.04 -38.23 -22.52
N LYS A 93 31.84 -38.36 -23.84
CA LYS A 93 30.57 -38.11 -24.55
C LYS A 93 29.31 -38.83 -24.01
N ALA A 94 29.45 -39.78 -23.09
CA ALA A 94 28.33 -40.42 -22.38
C ALA A 94 27.72 -39.54 -21.26
N GLY A 95 28.34 -38.42 -20.91
CA GLY A 95 27.85 -37.46 -19.91
C GLY A 95 27.70 -38.07 -18.51
N PHE A 96 27.20 -37.26 -17.57
CA PHE A 96 26.88 -37.70 -16.19
C PHE A 96 25.90 -38.89 -16.16
N ALA A 97 25.08 -39.04 -17.21
CA ALA A 97 24.11 -40.12 -17.35
C ALA A 97 24.71 -41.50 -17.67
N GLY A 98 25.90 -41.54 -18.29
CA GLY A 98 26.60 -42.78 -18.63
C GLY A 98 27.51 -43.31 -17.52
N SER A 99 27.85 -42.49 -16.52
CA SER A 99 28.67 -42.88 -15.36
C SER A 99 27.88 -43.52 -14.21
N ILE A 100 26.55 -43.61 -14.34
CA ILE A 100 25.64 -44.10 -13.30
C ILE A 100 25.08 -45.46 -13.73
N PRO A 101 25.26 -46.54 -12.94
CA PRO A 101 24.62 -47.82 -13.20
C PRO A 101 23.09 -47.68 -13.28
N ASP A 102 22.44 -48.37 -14.22
CA ASP A 102 21.00 -48.25 -14.48
C ASP A 102 20.13 -48.51 -13.24
N SER A 103 20.58 -49.40 -12.34
CA SER A 103 19.93 -49.70 -11.07
C SER A 103 19.81 -48.51 -10.11
N PHE A 104 20.71 -47.52 -10.22
CA PHE A 104 20.73 -46.35 -9.33
C PHE A 104 20.07 -45.10 -9.92
N LYS A 105 19.77 -45.09 -11.23
CA LYS A 105 19.21 -43.92 -11.91
C LYS A 105 17.88 -43.47 -11.30
N LEU A 106 16.95 -44.40 -11.08
CA LEU A 106 15.64 -44.09 -10.50
C LEU A 106 15.76 -43.50 -9.09
N ARG A 107 16.60 -44.12 -8.24
CA ARG A 107 16.85 -43.67 -6.86
C ARG A 107 17.48 -42.28 -6.80
N ILE A 108 18.37 -41.95 -7.74
CA ILE A 108 19.00 -40.63 -7.81
C ILE A 108 17.97 -39.58 -8.27
N ILE A 109 17.14 -39.90 -9.26
CA ILE A 109 16.08 -39.00 -9.74
C ILE A 109 15.06 -38.74 -8.64
N GLU A 110 14.60 -39.76 -7.93
CA GLU A 110 13.66 -39.60 -6.81
C GLU A 110 14.27 -38.79 -5.67
N ARG A 111 15.53 -39.02 -5.32
CA ARG A 111 16.25 -38.23 -4.31
C ARG A 111 16.43 -36.77 -4.76
N ALA A 112 16.72 -36.54 -6.04
CA ALA A 112 16.83 -35.19 -6.58
C ALA A 112 15.48 -34.48 -6.58
N HIS A 113 14.41 -35.17 -7.00
CA HIS A 113 13.06 -34.64 -7.01
C HIS A 113 12.58 -34.28 -5.59
N THR A 114 12.74 -35.18 -4.63
CA THR A 114 12.37 -34.92 -3.22
C THR A 114 13.16 -33.74 -2.65
N GLN A 115 14.46 -33.67 -2.90
CA GLN A 115 15.30 -32.55 -2.49
C GLN A 115 14.84 -31.21 -3.11
N LEU A 116 14.49 -31.21 -4.41
CA LEU A 116 14.00 -30.02 -5.11
C LEU A 116 12.65 -29.56 -4.57
N VAL A 117 11.71 -30.48 -4.33
CA VAL A 117 10.41 -30.15 -3.75
C VAL A 117 10.57 -29.59 -2.34
N SER A 118 11.44 -30.18 -1.50
CA SER A 118 11.71 -29.66 -0.16
C SER A 118 12.39 -28.29 -0.21
N ALA A 119 13.34 -28.07 -1.10
CA ALA A 119 13.96 -26.76 -1.32
C ALA A 119 12.92 -25.72 -1.77
N GLN A 120 12.04 -26.09 -2.70
CA GLN A 120 10.98 -25.22 -3.19
C GLN A 120 10.02 -24.83 -2.06
N ASN A 121 9.65 -25.78 -1.20
CA ASN A 121 8.79 -25.52 -0.04
C ASN A 121 9.47 -24.62 0.98
N ALA A 122 10.76 -24.84 1.28
CA ALA A 122 11.54 -23.98 2.17
C ALA A 122 11.61 -22.54 1.63
N VAL A 123 11.90 -22.36 0.33
CA VAL A 123 11.92 -21.04 -0.31
C VAL A 123 10.53 -20.39 -0.31
N LYS A 124 9.46 -21.16 -0.56
CA LYS A 124 8.08 -20.63 -0.52
C LYS A 124 7.71 -20.15 0.88
N ASN A 125 8.01 -20.93 1.92
CA ASN A 125 7.74 -20.56 3.31
C ASN A 125 8.52 -19.31 3.72
N LEU A 126 9.79 -19.23 3.31
CA LEU A 126 10.58 -18.02 3.48
C LEU A 126 9.96 -16.83 2.71
N ALA A 127 9.59 -17.00 1.45
CA ALA A 127 8.96 -15.91 0.69
C ALA A 127 7.66 -15.42 1.35
N THR A 128 6.85 -16.31 1.92
CA THR A 128 5.64 -15.92 2.66
C THR A 128 5.95 -15.21 3.96
N ASP A 129 6.91 -15.70 4.75
CA ASP A 129 7.31 -15.09 6.03
C ASP A 129 7.84 -13.66 5.83
N TYR A 130 8.67 -13.47 4.80
CA TYR A 130 9.15 -12.14 4.42
C TYR A 130 8.01 -11.21 4.01
N LYS A 131 7.02 -11.70 3.25
CA LYS A 131 5.85 -10.92 2.86
C LYS A 131 5.04 -10.49 4.09
N PHE A 132 4.77 -11.38 5.05
CA PHE A 132 4.06 -11.04 6.28
C PHE A 132 4.81 -10.02 7.13
N LYS A 133 6.13 -10.18 7.27
CA LYS A 133 6.95 -9.25 8.04
C LYS A 133 7.03 -7.87 7.40
N SER A 134 7.27 -7.81 6.08
CA SER A 134 7.27 -6.54 5.33
C SER A 134 5.90 -5.84 5.40
N ALA A 135 4.79 -6.60 5.33
CA ALA A 135 3.45 -6.04 5.50
C ALA A 135 3.25 -5.46 6.91
N SER A 136 3.76 -6.16 7.92
CA SER A 136 3.72 -5.67 9.31
C SER A 136 4.50 -4.36 9.45
N VAL A 137 5.72 -4.26 8.92
CA VAL A 137 6.51 -3.01 8.93
C VAL A 137 5.72 -1.86 8.29
N ARG A 138 5.14 -2.09 7.10
CA ARG A 138 4.36 -1.07 6.40
C ARG A 138 3.16 -0.59 7.22
N LEU A 139 2.45 -1.47 7.92
CA LEU A 139 1.34 -1.08 8.78
C LEU A 139 1.79 -0.16 9.92
N HIS A 140 2.93 -0.46 10.55
CA HIS A 140 3.47 0.38 11.61
C HIS A 140 3.92 1.75 11.07
N GLU A 141 4.55 1.80 9.90
CA GLU A 141 4.94 3.07 9.26
C GLU A 141 3.74 3.92 8.82
N ILE A 142 2.70 3.30 8.26
CA ILE A 142 1.44 3.98 7.85
C ILE A 142 0.86 4.74 9.03
N GLU A 143 0.77 4.09 10.18
CA GLU A 143 0.16 4.69 11.37
C GLU A 143 1.02 5.74 12.01
N TRP A 144 2.34 5.58 11.93
CA TRP A 144 3.28 6.60 12.33
C TRP A 144 2.98 7.89 11.56
N HIS A 145 2.96 7.79 10.23
CA HIS A 145 2.63 8.93 9.37
C HIS A 145 1.20 9.44 9.57
N ARG A 146 0.22 8.56 9.78
CA ARG A 146 -1.19 8.94 10.00
C ARG A 146 -1.36 9.91 11.17
N LYS A 147 -0.59 9.73 12.24
CA LYS A 147 -0.64 10.61 13.41
C LYS A 147 -0.12 12.01 13.08
N PHE A 148 0.93 12.11 12.27
CA PHE A 148 1.46 13.40 11.81
C PHE A 148 0.58 14.05 10.75
N THR A 149 0.05 13.29 9.79
CA THR A 149 -0.78 13.83 8.71
C THR A 149 -2.10 14.35 9.24
N LEU A 150 -2.65 13.77 10.32
CA LEU A 150 -3.85 14.30 10.98
C LEU A 150 -3.64 15.71 11.53
N SER A 151 -2.53 15.95 12.24
CA SER A 151 -2.19 17.29 12.75
C SER A 151 -1.88 18.27 11.62
N ALA A 152 -1.15 17.83 10.58
CA ALA A 152 -0.89 18.64 9.39
C ALA A 152 -2.19 19.01 8.65
N ALA A 153 -3.17 18.10 8.60
CA ALA A 153 -4.46 18.34 7.96
C ALA A 153 -5.21 19.51 8.60
N CYS A 154 -5.18 19.64 9.93
CA CYS A 154 -5.80 20.77 10.62
C CYS A 154 -5.21 22.12 10.15
N ILE A 155 -3.89 22.18 9.95
CA ILE A 155 -3.19 23.38 9.48
C ILE A 155 -3.59 23.69 8.03
N VAL A 156 -3.61 22.68 7.16
CA VAL A 156 -3.97 22.87 5.75
C VAL A 156 -5.44 23.27 5.59
N LEU A 157 -6.35 22.64 6.35
CA LEU A 157 -7.77 22.99 6.33
C LEU A 157 -8.03 24.38 6.91
N PHE A 158 -7.27 24.81 7.93
CA PHE A 158 -7.30 26.18 8.42
C PHE A 158 -6.86 27.18 7.35
N LEU A 159 -5.76 26.89 6.64
CA LEU A 159 -5.25 27.70 5.53
C LEU A 159 -6.27 27.84 4.39
N ILE A 160 -7.10 26.82 4.16
CA ILE A 160 -8.18 26.86 3.15
C ILE A 160 -9.42 27.58 3.69
N GLY A 161 -9.79 27.34 4.95
CA GLY A 161 -11.00 27.87 5.57
C GLY A 161 -10.97 29.38 5.79
N ALA A 162 -9.84 29.93 6.25
CA ALA A 162 -9.67 31.37 6.48
C ALA A 162 -9.91 32.24 5.21
N PRO A 163 -9.27 31.98 4.05
CA PRO A 163 -9.51 32.74 2.83
C PRO A 163 -10.92 32.51 2.27
N LEU A 164 -11.46 31.28 2.33
CA LEU A 164 -12.82 31.03 1.85
C LEU A 164 -13.88 31.78 2.67
N GLY A 165 -13.70 31.86 3.99
CA GLY A 165 -14.56 32.65 4.87
C GLY A 165 -14.50 34.15 4.59
N ALA A 166 -13.30 34.68 4.32
CA ALA A 166 -13.12 36.10 4.00
C ALA A 166 -13.64 36.47 2.59
N ILE A 167 -13.48 35.59 1.60
CA ILE A 167 -13.95 35.84 0.23
C ILE A 167 -15.48 35.80 0.13
N ILE A 168 -16.13 34.83 0.77
CA ILE A 168 -17.57 34.58 0.59
C ILE A 168 -18.37 35.42 1.59
N ARG A 169 -18.31 36.76 1.43
CA ARG A 169 -19.06 37.71 2.26
C ARG A 169 -20.56 37.81 1.93
N LYS A 170 -21.00 37.33 0.76
CA LYS A 170 -22.40 37.41 0.30
C LYS A 170 -23.27 36.20 0.63
N GLY A 171 -22.75 35.20 1.35
CA GLY A 171 -23.50 34.05 1.84
C GLY A 171 -23.67 34.11 3.36
N GLY A 172 -24.78 33.58 3.89
CA GLY A 172 -24.97 33.45 5.34
C GLY A 172 -23.86 32.61 6.01
N LEU A 173 -23.81 32.63 7.35
CA LEU A 173 -22.78 31.97 8.18
C LEU A 173 -22.48 30.50 7.80
N GLY A 174 -23.43 29.79 7.18
CA GLY A 174 -23.26 28.40 6.75
C GLY A 174 -22.47 28.18 5.46
N THR A 175 -22.35 29.17 4.56
CA THR A 175 -21.72 28.94 3.24
C THR A 175 -20.22 28.59 3.32
N PRO A 176 -19.38 29.25 4.14
CA PRO A 176 -17.98 28.85 4.29
C PRO A 176 -17.84 27.49 4.99
N LEU A 177 -18.76 27.16 5.91
CA LEU A 177 -18.77 25.89 6.62
C LEU A 177 -19.03 24.70 5.69
N VAL A 178 -19.96 24.83 4.73
CA VAL A 178 -20.21 23.78 3.73
C VAL A 178 -18.96 23.53 2.88
N PHE A 179 -18.29 24.57 2.41
CA PHE A 179 -17.04 24.41 1.66
C PHE A 179 -15.94 23.75 2.51
N ALA A 180 -15.80 24.11 3.79
CA ALA A 180 -14.85 23.46 4.69
C ALA A 180 -15.12 21.95 4.83
N ILE A 181 -16.38 21.54 4.95
CA ILE A 181 -16.77 20.12 5.00
C ILE A 181 -16.41 19.40 3.70
N ILE A 182 -16.65 20.01 2.53
CA ILE A 182 -16.30 19.42 1.23
C ILE A 182 -14.78 19.16 1.15
N PHE A 183 -13.94 20.13 1.51
CA PHE A 183 -12.50 19.95 1.51
C PHE A 183 -12.02 18.92 2.55
N PHE A 184 -12.68 18.86 3.72
CA PHE A 184 -12.40 17.83 4.72
C PHE A 184 -12.72 16.41 4.19
N VAL A 185 -13.86 16.22 3.55
CA VAL A 185 -14.24 14.93 2.93
C VAL A 185 -13.26 14.56 1.83
N LEU A 186 -12.87 15.53 0.99
CA LEU A 186 -11.89 15.31 -0.08
C LEU A 186 -10.52 14.90 0.48
N PHE A 187 -10.05 15.58 1.53
CA PHE A 187 -8.83 15.19 2.26
C PHE A 187 -8.92 13.76 2.81
N HIS A 188 -10.04 13.42 3.45
CA HIS A 188 -10.25 12.10 4.06
C HIS A 188 -10.27 10.98 3.01
N LEU A 189 -10.94 11.22 1.87
CA LEU A 189 -11.01 10.27 0.76
C LEU A 189 -9.62 10.05 0.16
N MET A 190 -8.88 11.13 -0.12
CA MET A 190 -7.52 11.05 -0.66
C MET A 190 -6.58 10.31 0.30
N ASN A 191 -6.68 10.57 1.61
CA ASN A 191 -5.88 9.89 2.63
C ASN A 191 -6.24 8.40 2.73
N THR A 192 -7.51 8.03 2.58
CA THR A 192 -7.96 6.63 2.56
C THR A 192 -7.47 5.91 1.31
N VAL A 193 -7.49 6.56 0.15
CA VAL A 193 -6.92 6.01 -1.10
C VAL A 193 -5.40 5.84 -0.95
N GLY A 194 -4.71 6.85 -0.41
CA GLY A 194 -3.28 6.78 -0.12
C GLY A 194 -2.93 5.60 0.78
N GLU A 195 -3.68 5.39 1.87
CA GLU A 195 -3.52 4.24 2.77
C GLU A 195 -3.66 2.90 2.04
N LYS A 196 -4.62 2.78 1.11
CA LYS A 196 -4.80 1.56 0.30
C LYS A 196 -3.62 1.29 -0.63
N ILE A 197 -3.09 2.31 -1.30
CA ILE A 197 -1.94 2.19 -2.21
C ILE A 197 -0.69 1.70 -1.46
N VAL A 198 -0.48 2.16 -0.22
CA VAL A 198 0.65 1.68 0.62
C VAL A 198 0.43 0.24 1.09
N LYS A 199 -0.80 -0.12 1.46
CA LYS A 199 -1.14 -1.51 1.86
C LYS A 199 -0.87 -2.51 0.75
N GLU A 200 -1.16 -2.13 -0.50
CA GLU A 200 -0.88 -2.92 -1.70
C GLU A 200 0.62 -2.93 -2.10
N SER A 201 1.50 -2.31 -1.32
CA SER A 201 2.95 -2.22 -1.57
C SER A 201 3.32 -1.53 -2.90
N VAL A 202 2.43 -0.69 -3.43
CA VAL A 202 2.68 0.06 -4.68
C VAL A 202 3.57 1.28 -4.41
N THR A 203 3.39 1.94 -3.25
CA THR A 203 4.17 3.12 -2.84
C THR A 203 4.69 2.99 -1.41
N THR A 204 5.68 3.83 -1.06
CA THR A 204 6.21 3.92 0.31
C THR A 204 5.18 4.56 1.25
N ALA A 205 5.25 4.23 2.54
CA ALA A 205 4.32 4.78 3.54
C ALA A 205 4.34 6.31 3.59
N PHE A 206 5.52 6.91 3.40
CA PHE A 206 5.67 8.35 3.29
C PHE A 206 4.88 8.93 2.11
N ALA A 207 5.11 8.44 0.88
CA ALA A 207 4.47 9.00 -0.31
C ALA A 207 2.95 8.85 -0.28
N GLY A 208 2.44 7.68 0.10
CA GLY A 208 1.00 7.42 0.11
C GLY A 208 0.24 8.19 1.19
N MET A 209 0.80 8.32 2.40
CA MET A 209 0.13 9.03 3.49
C MET A 209 0.19 10.56 3.33
N TRP A 210 1.27 11.09 2.76
CA TRP A 210 1.42 12.54 2.53
C TRP A 210 0.79 13.02 1.22
N LEU A 211 0.33 12.11 0.36
CA LEU A 211 -0.31 12.42 -0.92
C LEU A 211 -1.46 13.42 -0.77
N SER A 212 -2.32 13.22 0.23
CA SER A 212 -3.45 14.13 0.47
C SER A 212 -2.97 15.56 0.78
N THR A 213 -2.04 15.68 1.73
CA THR A 213 -1.44 16.97 2.13
C THR A 213 -0.69 17.63 0.97
N ALA A 214 0.05 16.86 0.18
CA ALA A 214 0.80 17.35 -0.98
C ALA A 214 -0.11 17.94 -2.06
N VAL A 215 -1.34 17.43 -2.22
CA VAL A 215 -2.34 17.95 -3.16
C VAL A 215 -3.06 19.17 -2.58
N LEU A 216 -3.42 19.15 -1.29
CA LEU A 216 -4.19 20.25 -0.68
C LEU A 216 -3.34 21.50 -0.37
N ILE A 217 -2.06 21.37 -0.04
CA ILE A 217 -1.17 22.51 0.21
C ILE A 217 -1.14 23.52 -0.95
N PRO A 218 -0.84 23.14 -2.21
CA PRO A 218 -0.80 24.10 -3.31
C PRO A 218 -2.16 24.73 -3.58
N ILE A 219 -3.26 23.99 -3.38
CA ILE A 219 -4.62 24.50 -3.50
C ILE A 219 -4.91 25.55 -2.41
N GLY A 220 -4.54 25.25 -1.16
CA GLY A 220 -4.71 26.17 -0.03
C GLY A 220 -3.88 27.44 -0.19
N PHE A 221 -2.63 27.32 -0.62
CA PHE A 221 -1.78 28.47 -0.91
C PHE A 221 -2.33 29.31 -2.06
N PHE A 222 -2.77 28.67 -3.15
CA PHE A 222 -3.40 29.35 -4.28
C PHE A 222 -4.68 30.10 -3.88
N LEU A 223 -5.55 29.48 -3.09
CA LEU A 223 -6.76 30.11 -2.55
C LEU A 223 -6.43 31.30 -1.65
N THR A 224 -5.43 31.16 -0.77
CA THR A 224 -4.97 32.23 0.13
C THR A 224 -4.44 33.41 -0.66
N TYR A 225 -3.56 33.17 -1.63
CA TYR A 225 -3.00 34.19 -2.50
C TYR A 225 -4.09 34.97 -3.25
N LYS A 226 -5.10 34.25 -3.76
CA LYS A 226 -6.17 34.84 -4.54
C LYS A 226 -7.19 35.59 -3.68
N ALA A 227 -7.40 35.16 -2.44
CA ALA A 227 -8.18 35.87 -1.43
C ALA A 227 -7.54 37.22 -1.05
N MET A 228 -6.23 37.24 -0.85
CA MET A 228 -5.50 38.47 -0.46
C MET A 228 -5.50 39.54 -1.55
N ARG A 229 -5.69 39.16 -2.82
CA ARG A 229 -5.65 40.09 -3.97
C ARG A 229 -7.04 40.55 -4.44
N ASP A 230 -8.03 40.53 -3.54
CA ASP A 230 -9.39 41.04 -3.75
C ASP A 230 -10.12 40.53 -5.00
N SER A 231 -9.82 39.29 -5.40
CA SER A 231 -10.50 38.72 -6.56
C SER A 231 -11.83 38.07 -6.14
N GLN A 232 -12.93 38.58 -6.70
CA GLN A 232 -14.24 37.91 -6.68
C GLN A 232 -14.18 36.64 -7.54
N LEU A 233 -13.55 35.60 -6.97
CA LEU A 233 -13.36 34.27 -7.55
C LEU A 233 -14.67 33.60 -7.98
N PHE A 234 -15.78 33.96 -7.31
CA PHE A 234 -17.11 33.39 -7.50
C PHE A 234 -18.06 34.34 -8.22
N ASN A 235 -17.57 35.07 -9.22
CA ASN A 235 -18.47 35.66 -10.20
C ASN A 235 -18.90 34.55 -11.19
N LYS A 236 -20.19 34.51 -11.55
CA LYS A 236 -20.82 33.46 -12.39
C LYS A 236 -20.04 33.19 -13.69
N GLU A 237 -19.32 34.19 -14.17
CA GLU A 237 -18.45 34.15 -15.34
C GLU A 237 -17.17 33.32 -15.16
N PHE A 238 -16.55 33.26 -13.97
CA PHE A 238 -15.34 32.45 -13.78
C PHE A 238 -15.66 30.95 -13.88
N TYR A 239 -16.77 30.52 -13.28
CA TYR A 239 -17.24 29.12 -13.33
C TYR A 239 -17.56 28.68 -14.76
N TYR A 240 -18.19 29.56 -15.55
CA TYR A 240 -18.47 29.31 -16.97
C TYR A 240 -17.17 29.21 -17.79
N ARG A 241 -16.21 30.12 -17.56
CA ARG A 241 -14.92 30.11 -18.28
C ARG A 241 -14.08 28.88 -17.93
N SER A 242 -13.96 28.49 -16.65
CA SER A 242 -13.20 27.31 -16.23
C SER A 242 -13.83 25.99 -16.74
N TYR A 243 -15.16 25.90 -16.77
CA TYR A 243 -15.86 24.75 -17.35
C TYR A 243 -15.61 24.62 -18.86
N VAL A 244 -15.67 25.74 -19.60
CA VAL A 244 -15.39 25.74 -21.05
C VAL A 244 -13.93 25.39 -21.34
N GLN A 245 -13.00 25.82 -20.50
CA GLN A 245 -11.57 25.56 -20.69
C GLN A 245 -11.21 24.09 -20.39
N LEU A 246 -11.80 23.49 -19.36
CA LEU A 246 -11.71 22.05 -19.08
C LEU A 246 -12.35 21.21 -20.20
N LYS A 247 -13.52 21.63 -20.71
CA LYS A 247 -14.14 20.98 -21.87
C LYS A 247 -13.25 21.02 -23.11
N LYS A 248 -12.58 22.15 -23.38
CA LYS A 248 -11.64 22.30 -24.50
C LYS A 248 -10.45 21.35 -24.39
N ILE A 249 -9.85 21.22 -23.21
CA ILE A 249 -8.73 20.30 -22.96
C ILE A 249 -9.18 18.85 -23.20
N PHE A 250 -10.36 18.47 -22.70
CA PHE A 250 -10.92 17.12 -22.89
C PHE A 250 -11.30 16.83 -24.36
N THR A 251 -11.81 17.81 -25.10
CA THR A 251 -12.11 17.64 -26.53
C THR A 251 -10.85 17.60 -27.41
N ASN A 252 -9.77 18.27 -27.02
CA ASN A 252 -8.51 18.24 -27.76
C ASN A 252 -7.79 16.89 -27.59
N PHE A 253 -7.89 16.25 -26.43
CA PHE A 253 -7.36 14.90 -26.22
C PHE A 253 -8.05 13.83 -27.09
N ASN A 254 -9.34 14.02 -27.43
CA ASN A 254 -10.08 13.11 -28.30
C ASN A 254 -9.84 13.34 -29.81
N LYS A 255 -9.18 14.43 -30.21
CA LYS A 255 -8.91 14.74 -31.62
C LYS A 255 -7.55 14.24 -32.11
N THR A 256 -6.62 13.89 -31.21
CA THR A 256 -5.29 13.37 -31.56
C THR A 256 -5.29 11.90 -32.01
N GLY A 257 -6.47 11.25 -32.13
CA GLY A 257 -6.62 9.84 -32.53
C GLY A 257 -7.16 9.60 -33.94
N LYS A 258 -7.38 10.64 -34.77
CA LYS A 258 -7.86 10.48 -36.15
C LYS A 258 -7.15 11.44 -37.11
N GLN A 259 -5.90 11.14 -37.47
CA GLN A 259 -5.35 11.56 -38.76
C GLN A 259 -5.37 10.33 -39.68
N LYS A 260 -6.29 10.35 -40.66
CA LYS A 260 -6.26 9.46 -41.83
C LYS A 260 -5.15 9.96 -42.78
N PRO A 261 -4.46 9.06 -43.51
CA PRO A 261 -3.42 9.46 -44.45
C PRO A 261 -4.05 10.08 -45.70
N ASP A 262 -3.59 11.28 -46.05
CA ASP A 262 -3.98 11.98 -47.27
C ASP A 262 -3.31 11.34 -48.50
N ASP A 263 -4.12 11.27 -49.54
CA ASP A 263 -3.92 10.67 -50.86
C ASP A 263 -2.74 11.32 -51.62
N TYR A 264 -1.89 10.50 -52.23
CA TYR A 264 -0.75 10.97 -53.03
C TYR A 264 -1.25 11.44 -54.40
N GLY A 265 -1.31 12.77 -54.60
CA GLY A 265 -1.43 13.36 -55.92
C GLY A 265 -0.17 13.10 -56.77
N GLN A 266 -0.35 12.51 -57.96
CA GLN A 266 0.65 12.48 -59.02
C GLN A 266 0.76 13.86 -59.71
N PRO A 267 1.94 14.22 -60.24
CA PRO A 267 2.14 15.52 -60.89
C PRO A 267 1.87 15.44 -62.40
N THR A 268 1.09 16.39 -62.90
CA THR A 268 1.35 17.28 -64.06
C THR A 268 0.09 18.09 -64.34
#